data_AF-A0A9Q0R935-F1
#
_entry.id   AF-A0A9Q0R935-F1
#
_cell.length_a   1.000
_cell.length_b   1.000
_cell.length_c   1.000
_cell.angle_alpha   90.00
_cell.angle_beta   90.00
_cell.angle_gamma   90.00
#
_symmetry.space_group_name_H-M   'P 1'
#
loop_
_entity.id
_entity.type
_entity.pdbx_description
1 polymer ?
#
loop_
_entity_poly.entity_id
_entity_poly.type
_entity_poly.pdbx_seq_one_letter_code
_entity_poly.pdbx_strand_id
1 'polypeptide(L)'
;MKIAIILSLLFIFATIYAETDYKELFQQYKQKYNKKYDLEEESFRFRIFQERVKKIAKHNSENKSYRLGINEFSDQSYEELSRYLINEKTVTEKPTQQKGEKKENSIKSPDLFDWRTKGVVTPVKDQGSCGSCWSFGTTGCLEGCAAIDAGELISLSEQQLVDCDSTCSGCGGGLASNAFAWIKGNGGICSEKDYPYVAVDQTCKTTCKPVATLTSDTQSTYGDENALKDNCYNYGPISVSIYVMGDFYDYSSGVYYNAKCPNTTHNHAVLVVGYGHDSNSDMDYWIVKNSWGASWGLAGYILMARNKNGMCAIASNAYYLEGCSIINPSQ
;
A
#
# COMPACT_ATOMS: atom_id res chain seq x y z
N MET A 1 40.99 -39.73 -8.60
CA MET A 1 40.17 -40.06 -7.41
C MET A 1 40.37 -39.07 -6.25
N LYS A 2 41.60 -38.76 -5.80
CA LYS A 2 41.84 -37.85 -4.66
C LYS A 2 41.34 -36.40 -4.85
N ILE A 3 41.45 -35.82 -6.04
CA ILE A 3 40.99 -34.44 -6.32
C ILE A 3 39.45 -34.32 -6.29
N ALA A 4 38.74 -35.33 -6.81
CA ALA A 4 37.27 -35.35 -6.80
C ALA A 4 36.70 -35.44 -5.36
N ILE A 5 37.37 -36.18 -4.47
CA ILE A 5 36.97 -36.31 -3.06
C ILE A 5 37.17 -35.00 -2.28
N ILE A 6 38.24 -34.24 -2.58
CA ILE A 6 38.48 -32.94 -1.94
C ILE A 6 37.44 -31.90 -2.40
N LEU A 7 37.12 -31.87 -3.69
CA LEU A 7 36.08 -30.97 -4.22
C LEU A 7 34.69 -31.30 -3.67
N SER A 8 34.34 -32.59 -3.53
CA SER A 8 33.06 -32.99 -2.92
C SER A 8 32.98 -32.62 -1.44
N LEU A 9 34.07 -32.78 -0.68
CA LEU A 9 34.12 -32.41 0.74
C LEU A 9 34.01 -30.89 0.93
N LEU A 10 34.73 -30.09 0.15
CA LEU A 10 34.63 -28.62 0.20
C LEU A 10 33.22 -28.14 -0.13
N PHE A 11 32.57 -28.76 -1.11
CA PHE A 11 31.19 -28.46 -1.46
C PHE A 11 30.23 -28.80 -0.30
N ILE A 12 30.38 -29.98 0.32
CA ILE A 12 29.58 -30.38 1.48
C ILE A 12 29.77 -29.40 2.65
N PHE A 13 31.02 -29.03 2.98
CA PHE A 13 31.29 -28.06 4.04
C PHE A 13 30.69 -26.68 3.77
N ALA A 14 30.80 -26.17 2.53
CA ALA A 14 30.19 -24.90 2.14
C ALA A 14 28.66 -24.95 2.23
N THR A 15 28.03 -26.04 1.82
CA THR A 15 26.58 -26.22 1.95
C THR A 15 26.13 -26.30 3.41
N ILE A 16 26.85 -27.02 4.27
CA ILE A 16 26.54 -27.13 5.70
C ILE A 16 26.69 -25.76 6.38
N TYR A 17 27.76 -25.02 6.06
CA TYR A 17 27.99 -23.68 6.61
C TYR A 17 26.86 -22.71 6.19
N ALA A 18 26.51 -22.69 4.91
CA ALA A 18 25.40 -21.87 4.41
C ALA A 18 24.06 -22.25 5.06
N GLU A 19 23.78 -23.54 5.24
CA GLU A 19 22.56 -24.00 5.92
C GLU A 19 22.53 -23.58 7.40
N THR A 20 23.67 -23.63 8.08
CA THR A 20 23.81 -23.17 9.48
C THR A 20 23.55 -21.67 9.60
N ASP A 21 24.06 -20.86 8.66
CA ASP A 21 23.84 -19.41 8.59
C ASP A 21 22.34 -19.07 8.42
N TYR A 22 21.64 -19.76 7.50
CA TYR A 22 20.20 -19.56 7.34
C TYR A 22 19.39 -19.95 8.58
N LYS A 23 19.77 -21.03 9.29
CA LYS A 23 19.07 -21.45 10.53
C LYS A 23 19.19 -20.38 11.61
N GLU A 24 20.37 -19.83 11.80
CA GLU A 24 20.59 -18.74 12.76
C GLU A 24 19.78 -17.50 12.38
N LEU A 25 19.84 -17.08 11.11
CA LEU A 25 19.07 -15.95 10.59
C LEU A 25 17.56 -16.16 10.76
N PHE A 26 17.07 -17.39 10.57
CA PHE A 26 15.66 -17.71 10.79
C PHE A 26 15.27 -17.66 12.27
N GLN A 27 16.14 -18.06 13.20
CA GLN A 27 15.85 -17.88 14.64
C GLN A 27 15.77 -16.39 15.00
N GLN A 28 16.68 -15.56 14.48
CA GLN A 28 16.63 -14.10 14.67
C GLN A 28 15.34 -13.50 14.06
N TYR A 29 14.97 -13.95 12.86
CA TYR A 29 13.70 -13.60 12.22
C TYR A 29 12.50 -13.93 13.10
N LYS A 30 12.40 -15.17 13.60
CA LYS A 30 11.31 -15.59 14.47
C LYS A 30 11.23 -14.76 15.74
N GLN A 31 12.37 -14.45 16.36
CA GLN A 31 12.43 -13.59 17.55
C GLN A 31 11.95 -12.16 17.23
N LYS A 32 12.45 -11.56 16.15
CA LYS A 32 12.12 -10.19 15.74
C LYS A 32 10.64 -10.01 15.45
N TYR A 33 10.03 -10.98 14.76
CA TYR A 33 8.62 -10.91 14.33
C TYR A 33 7.69 -11.79 15.17
N ASN A 34 8.14 -12.22 16.35
CA ASN A 34 7.39 -13.04 17.31
C ASN A 34 6.68 -14.26 16.66
N LYS A 35 7.37 -14.95 15.76
CA LYS A 35 6.83 -16.09 15.01
C LYS A 35 6.90 -17.36 15.85
N LYS A 36 5.81 -18.13 15.81
CA LYS A 36 5.66 -19.41 16.53
C LYS A 36 5.04 -20.42 15.57
N TYR A 37 5.63 -21.60 15.49
CA TYR A 37 5.21 -22.68 14.61
C TYR A 37 5.31 -24.00 15.37
N ASP A 38 4.53 -25.00 14.96
CA ASP A 38 4.84 -26.38 15.30
C ASP A 38 6.01 -26.91 14.44
N LEU A 39 6.45 -28.14 14.72
CA LEU A 39 7.63 -28.72 14.06
C LEU A 39 7.47 -28.89 12.54
N GLU A 40 6.26 -29.22 12.08
CA GLU A 40 5.99 -29.45 10.66
C GLU A 40 5.91 -28.10 9.92
N GLU A 41 5.16 -27.15 10.49
CA GLU A 41 5.07 -25.80 9.95
C GLU A 41 6.43 -25.10 9.96
N GLU A 42 7.24 -25.24 11.02
CA GLU A 42 8.56 -24.60 11.10
C GLU A 42 9.45 -25.03 9.92
N SER A 43 9.45 -26.32 9.60
CA SER A 43 10.22 -26.87 8.48
C SER A 43 9.75 -26.34 7.12
N PHE A 44 8.44 -26.08 6.97
CA PHE A 44 7.87 -25.47 5.78
C PHE A 44 8.20 -23.98 5.68
N ARG A 45 7.98 -23.21 6.75
CA ARG A 45 8.27 -21.77 6.85
C ARG A 45 9.75 -21.47 6.66
N PHE A 46 10.63 -22.32 7.20
CA PHE A 46 12.07 -22.20 7.00
C PHE A 46 12.48 -22.33 5.53
N ARG A 47 11.90 -23.30 4.80
CA ARG A 47 12.19 -23.46 3.36
C ARG A 47 11.76 -22.24 2.55
N ILE A 48 10.57 -21.69 2.84
CA ILE A 48 10.13 -20.44 2.21
C ILE A 48 11.14 -19.35 2.55
N PHE A 49 11.42 -19.12 3.83
CA PHE A 49 12.36 -18.10 4.29
C PHE A 49 13.71 -18.16 3.60
N GLN A 50 14.32 -19.34 3.49
CA GLN A 50 15.58 -19.54 2.77
C GLN A 50 15.49 -19.07 1.31
N GLU A 51 14.44 -19.45 0.59
CA GLU A 51 14.25 -19.04 -0.80
C GLU A 51 14.00 -17.53 -0.94
N ARG A 52 13.30 -16.92 0.02
CA ARG A 52 13.06 -15.47 0.05
C ARG A 52 14.38 -14.73 0.30
N VAL A 53 15.18 -15.15 1.27
CA VAL A 53 16.51 -14.57 1.56
C VAL A 53 17.45 -14.69 0.37
N LYS A 54 17.48 -15.84 -0.33
CA LYS A 54 18.27 -16.00 -1.57
C LYS A 54 17.86 -14.99 -2.66
N LYS A 55 16.55 -14.79 -2.85
CA LYS A 55 16.03 -13.81 -3.83
C LYS A 55 16.41 -12.38 -3.44
N ILE A 56 16.29 -12.03 -2.16
CA ILE A 56 16.70 -10.73 -1.62
C ILE A 56 18.20 -10.50 -1.86
N ALA A 57 19.04 -11.47 -1.50
CA ALA A 57 20.50 -11.38 -1.67
C ALA A 57 20.89 -11.25 -3.16
N LYS A 58 20.23 -11.99 -4.04
CA LYS A 58 20.43 -11.88 -5.49
C LYS A 58 20.02 -10.51 -6.02
N HIS A 59 18.86 -10.00 -5.63
CA HIS A 59 18.41 -8.67 -6.05
C HIS A 59 19.38 -7.58 -5.58
N ASN A 60 19.80 -7.65 -4.32
CA ASN A 60 20.65 -6.64 -3.70
C ASN A 60 22.12 -6.67 -4.19
N SER A 61 22.57 -7.75 -4.84
CA SER A 61 23.88 -7.81 -5.49
C SER A 61 23.90 -7.17 -6.88
N GLU A 62 22.72 -6.91 -7.47
CA GLU A 62 22.57 -6.19 -8.72
C GLU A 62 22.51 -4.67 -8.49
N ASN A 63 22.97 -3.87 -9.45
CA ASN A 63 22.87 -2.41 -9.37
C ASN A 63 21.45 -1.92 -9.71
N LYS A 64 20.52 -2.05 -8.75
CA LYS A 64 19.12 -1.61 -8.86
C LYS A 64 18.89 -0.29 -8.13
N SER A 65 17.86 0.45 -8.54
CA SER A 65 17.39 1.69 -7.90
C SER A 65 16.75 1.47 -6.52
N TYR A 66 16.47 0.22 -6.14
CA TYR A 66 15.87 -0.13 -4.86
C TYR A 66 16.49 -1.39 -4.26
N ARG A 67 16.22 -1.61 -2.98
CA ARG A 67 16.67 -2.77 -2.20
C ARG A 67 15.49 -3.53 -1.63
N LEU A 68 15.67 -4.84 -1.53
CA LEU A 68 14.77 -5.73 -0.82
C LEU A 68 15.32 -6.04 0.57
N GLY A 69 14.46 -6.39 1.51
CA GLY A 69 14.83 -6.69 2.88
C GLY A 69 13.95 -7.77 3.50
N ILE A 70 14.50 -8.43 4.51
CA ILE A 70 13.73 -9.37 5.34
C ILE A 70 12.72 -8.57 6.16
N ASN A 71 11.45 -8.96 6.07
CA ASN A 71 10.34 -8.39 6.81
C ASN A 71 9.38 -9.50 7.29
N GLU A 72 8.32 -9.15 8.00
CA GLU A 72 7.37 -10.10 8.63
C GLU A 72 6.66 -11.07 7.66
N PHE A 73 6.78 -10.84 6.34
CA PHE A 73 6.23 -11.68 5.30
C PHE A 73 7.25 -12.68 4.72
N SER A 74 8.49 -12.66 5.20
CA SER A 74 9.59 -13.46 4.64
C SER A 74 9.46 -14.96 4.88
N ASP A 75 8.54 -15.42 5.72
CA ASP A 75 8.18 -16.83 5.93
C ASP A 75 6.96 -17.29 5.10
N GLN A 76 6.40 -16.41 4.27
CA GLN A 76 5.22 -16.67 3.46
C GLN A 76 5.55 -16.56 1.97
N SER A 77 4.92 -17.43 1.18
CA SER A 77 5.00 -17.37 -0.27
C SER A 77 4.20 -16.18 -0.80
N TYR A 78 4.57 -15.68 -1.98
CA TYR A 78 3.80 -14.61 -2.64
C TYR A 78 2.35 -15.02 -2.90
N GLU A 79 2.09 -16.31 -3.12
CA GLU A 79 0.73 -16.82 -3.29
C GLU A 79 -0.09 -16.74 -2.00
N GLU A 80 0.48 -17.11 -0.85
CA GLU A 80 -0.18 -16.95 0.46
C GLU A 80 -0.50 -15.49 0.75
N LEU A 81 0.48 -14.60 0.57
CA LEU A 81 0.31 -13.16 0.77
C LEU A 81 -0.75 -12.57 -0.17
N SER A 82 -0.78 -13.04 -1.42
CA SER A 82 -1.70 -12.52 -2.42
C SER A 82 -3.17 -12.72 -2.08
N ARG A 83 -3.49 -13.72 -1.24
CA ARG A 83 -4.87 -14.05 -0.85
C ARG A 83 -5.48 -13.05 0.11
N TYR A 84 -4.69 -12.19 0.74
CA TYR A 84 -5.20 -11.28 1.77
C TYR A 84 -4.59 -9.87 1.76
N LEU A 85 -3.38 -9.68 1.22
CA LEU A 85 -2.78 -8.34 1.17
C LEU A 85 -3.25 -7.51 -0.02
N ILE A 86 -3.67 -8.14 -1.12
CA ILE A 86 -3.91 -7.50 -2.43
C ILE A 86 -5.24 -7.90 -3.07
N ASN A 87 -6.33 -7.86 -2.31
CA ASN A 87 -7.68 -8.17 -2.80
C ASN A 87 -8.43 -6.90 -3.23
N GLU A 88 -7.83 -5.99 -4.00
CA GLU A 88 -8.62 -4.94 -4.63
C GLU A 88 -9.45 -5.54 -5.78
N LYS A 89 -10.73 -5.15 -5.91
CA LYS A 89 -11.55 -5.61 -7.03
C LYS A 89 -11.06 -4.98 -8.34
N THR A 90 -11.18 -5.71 -9.45
CA THR A 90 -10.87 -5.15 -10.77
C THR A 90 -11.97 -4.20 -11.21
N VAL A 91 -11.58 -3.05 -11.75
CA VAL A 91 -12.50 -2.10 -12.38
C VAL A 91 -12.99 -2.69 -13.72
N THR A 92 -14.30 -2.88 -13.88
CA THR A 92 -14.90 -3.39 -15.12
C THR A 92 -15.15 -2.31 -16.18
N GLU A 93 -15.24 -1.04 -15.77
CA GLU A 93 -15.48 0.10 -16.65
C GLU A 93 -14.49 1.23 -16.36
N LYS A 94 -13.70 1.64 -17.35
CA LYS A 94 -12.78 2.76 -17.17
C LYS A 94 -13.57 4.04 -16.88
N PRO A 95 -13.10 4.91 -15.95
CA PRO A 95 -13.69 6.23 -15.77
C PRO A 95 -13.74 6.94 -17.13
N THR A 96 -14.94 7.24 -17.60
CA THR A 96 -15.09 8.02 -18.83
C THR A 96 -14.75 9.47 -18.50
N GLN A 97 -13.85 10.04 -19.30
CA GLN A 97 -13.54 11.46 -19.22
C GLN A 97 -14.80 12.23 -19.59
N GLN A 98 -15.56 12.68 -18.59
CA GLN A 98 -16.53 13.73 -18.84
C GLN A 98 -15.71 14.97 -19.24
N LYS A 99 -16.12 15.66 -20.32
CA LYS A 99 -15.58 16.99 -20.65
C LYS A 99 -16.02 17.96 -19.56
N GLY A 100 -15.43 17.87 -18.38
CA GLY A 100 -15.49 18.90 -17.36
C GLY A 100 -14.58 20.04 -17.78
N GLU A 101 -15.02 21.27 -17.52
CA GLU A 101 -14.17 22.45 -17.64
C GLU A 101 -12.93 22.22 -16.77
N LYS A 102 -11.72 22.26 -17.37
CA LYS A 102 -10.50 22.38 -16.57
C LYS A 102 -10.67 23.65 -15.75
N LYS A 103 -10.81 23.53 -14.42
CA LYS A 103 -10.74 24.71 -13.55
C LYS A 103 -9.39 25.39 -13.83
N GLU A 104 -9.45 26.56 -14.46
CA GLU A 104 -8.30 27.39 -14.84
C GLU A 104 -7.41 27.83 -13.66
N ASN A 105 -7.80 27.51 -12.43
CA ASN A 105 -7.14 27.91 -11.19
C ASN A 105 -6.28 26.83 -10.51
N SER A 106 -6.03 25.68 -11.14
CA SER A 106 -5.09 24.69 -10.58
C SER A 106 -3.66 25.24 -10.63
N ILE A 107 -3.03 25.38 -9.46
CA ILE A 107 -1.65 25.85 -9.37
C ILE A 107 -0.75 24.73 -9.88
N LYS A 108 0.18 25.07 -10.77
CA LYS A 108 1.21 24.13 -11.23
C LYS A 108 1.99 23.62 -10.02
N SER A 109 2.00 22.31 -9.84
CA SER A 109 2.68 21.67 -8.71
C SER A 109 4.20 21.93 -8.72
N PRO A 110 4.84 22.10 -7.54
CA PRO A 110 6.31 22.14 -7.43
C PRO A 110 6.94 20.81 -7.83
N ASP A 111 8.26 20.73 -7.92
CA ASP A 111 8.95 19.47 -8.29
C ASP A 111 9.06 18.45 -7.14
N LEU A 112 9.02 18.94 -5.90
CA LEU A 112 9.06 18.16 -4.67
C LEU A 112 7.92 18.57 -3.75
N PHE A 113 7.17 17.58 -3.26
CA PHE A 113 6.11 17.83 -2.29
C PHE A 113 5.82 16.60 -1.43
N ASP A 114 5.49 16.82 -0.15
CA ASP A 114 5.24 15.74 0.82
C ASP A 114 4.23 16.15 1.89
N TRP A 115 3.02 15.58 1.83
CA TRP A 115 1.94 15.84 2.78
C TRP A 115 2.24 15.37 4.20
N ARG A 116 3.17 14.42 4.40
CA ARG A 116 3.58 13.96 5.73
C ARG A 116 4.16 15.11 6.55
N THR A 117 4.79 16.08 5.89
CA THR A 117 5.39 17.26 6.53
C THR A 117 4.36 18.36 6.85
N LYS A 118 3.10 18.16 6.46
CA LYS A 118 2.02 19.16 6.59
C LYS A 118 0.97 18.78 7.62
N GLY A 119 1.10 17.63 8.27
CA GLY A 119 0.17 17.19 9.32
C GLY A 119 -1.20 16.74 8.83
N VAL A 120 -1.31 16.33 7.55
CA VAL A 120 -2.58 15.87 6.94
C VAL A 120 -2.55 14.38 6.55
N VAL A 121 -1.59 13.62 7.06
CA VAL A 121 -1.45 12.18 6.83
C VAL A 121 -1.41 11.48 8.17
N THR A 122 -2.38 10.60 8.44
CA THR A 122 -2.40 9.78 9.65
C THR A 122 -1.20 8.83 9.73
N PRO A 123 -0.90 8.24 10.90
CA PRO A 123 0.08 7.16 11.00
C PRO A 123 -0.20 6.01 10.02
N VAL A 124 0.83 5.25 9.66
CA VAL A 124 0.66 4.01 8.90
C VAL A 124 -0.14 3.02 9.73
N LYS A 125 -1.16 2.43 9.11
CA LYS A 125 -2.02 1.39 9.70
C LYS A 125 -1.65 0.01 9.11
N ASP A 126 -2.31 -1.03 9.59
CA ASP A 126 -2.09 -2.42 9.17
C ASP A 126 -3.42 -3.13 8.90
N GLN A 127 -3.63 -3.55 7.65
CA GLN A 127 -4.82 -4.30 7.24
C GLN A 127 -4.79 -5.76 7.69
N GLY A 128 -3.64 -6.26 8.15
CA GLY A 128 -3.46 -7.65 8.56
C GLY A 128 -3.89 -8.65 7.48
N SER A 129 -4.57 -9.72 7.90
CA SER A 129 -5.03 -10.81 7.03
C SER A 129 -6.37 -10.55 6.34
N CYS A 130 -6.73 -9.29 6.12
CA CYS A 130 -7.99 -8.88 5.47
C CYS A 130 -7.70 -8.12 4.18
N GLY A 131 -8.36 -8.52 3.10
CA GLY A 131 -8.30 -7.90 1.77
C GLY A 131 -9.02 -6.55 1.68
N SER A 132 -8.65 -5.63 2.57
CA SER A 132 -9.35 -4.36 2.80
C SER A 132 -8.51 -3.15 2.43
N CYS A 133 -7.41 -3.31 1.68
CA CYS A 133 -6.58 -2.22 1.16
C CYS A 133 -7.41 -1.06 0.57
N TRP A 134 -8.50 -1.37 -0.13
CA TRP A 134 -9.45 -0.41 -0.69
C TRP A 134 -10.03 0.54 0.36
N SER A 135 -10.33 0.05 1.56
CA SER A 135 -10.82 0.86 2.68
C SER A 135 -9.74 1.80 3.20
N PHE A 136 -8.49 1.33 3.33
CA PHE A 136 -7.35 2.15 3.76
C PHE A 136 -6.96 3.24 2.77
N GLY A 137 -7.01 2.95 1.46
CA GLY A 137 -6.83 3.96 0.42
C GLY A 137 -7.95 5.02 0.46
N THR A 138 -9.19 4.59 0.73
CA THR A 138 -10.36 5.47 0.85
C THR A 138 -10.25 6.38 2.06
N THR A 139 -10.07 5.82 3.26
CA THR A 139 -9.97 6.56 4.52
C THR A 139 -8.78 7.51 4.46
N GLY A 140 -7.60 7.06 4.03
CA GLY A 140 -6.41 7.91 3.95
C GLY A 140 -6.57 9.13 3.05
N CYS A 141 -7.34 9.01 1.96
CA CYS A 141 -7.65 10.13 1.07
C CYS A 141 -8.65 11.10 1.72
N LEU A 142 -9.73 10.60 2.33
CA LEU A 142 -10.72 11.43 3.02
C LEU A 142 -10.15 12.10 4.28
N GLU A 143 -9.31 11.40 5.04
CA GLU A 143 -8.55 11.93 6.19
C GLU A 143 -7.74 13.16 5.78
N GLY A 144 -6.97 13.05 4.69
CA GLY A 144 -6.14 14.16 4.21
C GLY A 144 -6.96 15.31 3.65
N CYS A 145 -8.00 15.02 2.86
CA CYS A 145 -8.90 16.05 2.33
C CYS A 145 -9.63 16.82 3.45
N ALA A 146 -10.20 16.12 4.43
CA ALA A 146 -10.88 16.76 5.56
C ALA A 146 -9.91 17.57 6.44
N ALA A 147 -8.66 17.10 6.63
CA ALA A 147 -7.65 17.86 7.35
C ALA A 147 -7.25 19.15 6.62
N ILE A 148 -7.22 19.15 5.28
CA ILE A 148 -6.95 20.34 4.46
C ILE A 148 -8.12 21.34 4.55
N ASP A 149 -9.35 20.86 4.38
CA ASP A 149 -10.53 21.72 4.29
C ASP A 149 -11.01 22.25 5.65
N ALA A 150 -10.95 21.42 6.69
CA ALA A 150 -11.47 21.73 8.02
C ALA A 150 -10.37 22.02 9.06
N GLY A 151 -9.10 21.72 8.77
CA GLY A 151 -7.98 21.95 9.67
C GLY A 151 -7.79 20.91 10.78
N GLU A 152 -8.53 19.79 10.75
CA GLU A 152 -8.46 18.73 11.76
C GLU A 152 -8.19 17.36 11.11
N LEU A 153 -7.12 16.69 11.55
CA LEU A 153 -6.79 15.33 11.11
C LEU A 153 -7.42 14.30 12.06
N ILE A 154 -8.52 13.69 11.63
CA ILE A 154 -9.22 12.63 12.37
C ILE A 154 -8.97 11.29 11.67
N SER A 155 -8.51 10.28 12.41
CA SER A 155 -8.41 8.90 11.87
C SER A 155 -9.80 8.32 11.65
N LEU A 156 -10.08 7.86 10.43
CA LEU A 156 -11.39 7.34 10.02
C LEU A 156 -11.41 5.81 10.04
N SER A 157 -12.61 5.24 10.20
CA SER A 157 -12.80 3.80 10.39
C SER A 157 -12.79 3.02 9.07
N GLU A 158 -11.73 2.26 8.83
CA GLU A 158 -11.73 1.26 7.77
C GLU A 158 -12.78 0.18 8.01
N GLN A 159 -12.99 -0.20 9.27
CA GLN A 159 -13.89 -1.28 9.64
C GLN A 159 -15.35 -0.98 9.30
N GLN A 160 -15.79 0.28 9.42
CA GLN A 160 -17.13 0.64 9.02
C GLN A 160 -17.34 0.41 7.51
N LEU A 161 -16.34 0.71 6.67
CA LEU A 161 -16.41 0.39 5.25
C LEU A 161 -16.46 -1.12 5.04
N VAL A 162 -15.60 -1.88 5.72
CA VAL A 162 -15.57 -3.35 5.63
C VAL A 162 -16.92 -3.96 5.97
N ASP A 163 -17.57 -3.50 7.04
CA ASP A 163 -18.78 -4.10 7.56
C ASP A 163 -20.07 -3.57 6.91
N CYS A 164 -20.09 -2.30 6.48
CA CYS A 164 -21.31 -1.59 6.09
C CYS A 164 -21.42 -1.22 4.61
N ASP A 165 -20.31 -1.15 3.87
CA ASP A 165 -20.36 -0.85 2.44
C ASP A 165 -20.86 -2.05 1.64
N SER A 166 -22.17 -2.06 1.38
CA SER A 166 -22.85 -3.10 0.60
C SER A 166 -22.46 -3.15 -0.88
N THR A 167 -21.71 -2.16 -1.38
CA THR A 167 -21.21 -2.13 -2.76
C THR A 167 -19.82 -2.78 -2.90
N CYS A 168 -19.14 -3.00 -1.77
CA CYS A 168 -17.89 -3.75 -1.66
C CYS A 168 -18.15 -5.13 -1.04
N SER A 169 -17.09 -5.89 -0.77
CA SER A 169 -17.18 -7.25 -0.20
C SER A 169 -16.27 -7.42 0.99
N GLY A 170 -16.14 -6.39 1.83
CA GLY A 170 -15.35 -6.42 3.05
C GLY A 170 -13.91 -6.88 2.81
N CYS A 171 -13.48 -7.93 3.53
CA CYS A 171 -12.17 -8.57 3.35
C CYS A 171 -12.01 -9.33 2.03
N GLY A 172 -13.11 -9.60 1.32
CA GLY A 172 -13.10 -10.14 -0.05
C GLY A 172 -12.81 -9.08 -1.13
N GLY A 173 -12.66 -7.82 -0.75
CA GLY A 173 -12.21 -6.75 -1.64
C GLY A 173 -13.25 -5.70 -1.99
N GLY A 174 -12.78 -4.60 -2.55
CA GLY A 174 -13.58 -3.42 -2.87
C GLY A 174 -12.84 -2.45 -3.78
N LEU A 175 -13.45 -1.30 -4.01
CA LEU A 175 -12.92 -0.19 -4.80
C LEU A 175 -13.09 1.12 -4.05
N ALA A 176 -12.07 1.98 -4.07
CA ALA A 176 -12.16 3.28 -3.39
C ALA A 176 -13.30 4.16 -3.94
N SER A 177 -13.57 4.12 -5.25
CA SER A 177 -14.68 4.86 -5.87
C SER A 177 -16.04 4.48 -5.28
N ASN A 178 -16.26 3.17 -5.06
CA ASN A 178 -17.49 2.64 -4.48
C ASN A 178 -17.61 3.07 -3.02
N ALA A 179 -16.53 2.96 -2.26
CA ALA A 179 -16.45 3.36 -0.88
C ALA A 179 -16.73 4.86 -0.69
N PHE A 180 -16.17 5.73 -1.54
CA PHE A 180 -16.48 7.17 -1.49
C PHE A 180 -17.97 7.45 -1.76
N ALA A 181 -18.56 6.78 -2.77
CA ALA A 181 -19.98 6.90 -3.06
C ALA A 181 -20.84 6.43 -1.87
N TRP A 182 -20.45 5.33 -1.22
CA TRP A 182 -21.08 4.83 -0.01
C TRP A 182 -20.98 5.83 1.14
N ILE A 183 -19.79 6.38 1.43
CA ILE A 183 -19.60 7.38 2.50
C ILE A 183 -20.54 8.57 2.29
N LYS A 184 -20.61 9.09 1.06
CA LYS A 184 -21.49 10.20 0.71
C LYS A 184 -22.96 9.84 0.92
N GLY A 185 -23.39 8.66 0.47
CA GLY A 185 -24.77 8.17 0.63
C GLY A 185 -25.15 7.84 2.08
N ASN A 186 -24.18 7.40 2.89
CA ASN A 186 -24.34 7.11 4.31
C ASN A 186 -24.40 8.38 5.19
N GLY A 187 -24.11 9.55 4.62
CA GLY A 187 -24.02 10.80 5.36
C GLY A 187 -22.70 10.98 6.11
N GLY A 188 -21.68 10.19 5.77
CA GLY A 188 -20.33 10.25 6.33
C GLY A 188 -19.83 8.92 6.87
N ILE A 189 -18.67 8.98 7.52
CA ILE A 189 -17.96 7.84 8.09
C ILE A 189 -17.53 8.13 9.52
N CYS A 190 -17.50 7.10 10.35
CA CYS A 190 -17.13 7.14 11.75
C CYS A 190 -15.61 7.25 11.94
N SER A 191 -15.21 7.69 13.13
CA SER A 191 -13.81 7.68 13.53
C SER A 191 -13.32 6.25 13.78
N GLU A 192 -12.02 6.03 13.59
CA GLU A 192 -11.36 4.77 13.97
C GLU A 192 -11.53 4.48 15.47
N LYS A 193 -11.61 5.52 16.30
CA LYS A 193 -11.84 5.38 17.74
C LYS A 193 -13.22 4.81 18.06
N ASP A 194 -14.26 5.24 17.35
CA ASP A 194 -15.64 4.83 17.63
C ASP A 194 -16.04 3.53 16.90
N TYR A 195 -15.30 3.17 15.84
CA TYR A 195 -15.45 1.89 15.13
C TYR A 195 -14.07 1.32 14.78
N PRO A 196 -13.40 0.66 15.75
CA PRO A 196 -12.03 0.18 15.56
C PRO A 196 -11.88 -0.95 14.54
N TYR A 197 -10.75 -0.96 13.85
CA TYR A 197 -10.34 -2.00 12.92
C TYR A 197 -10.00 -3.33 13.60
N VAL A 198 -10.55 -4.42 13.06
CA VAL A 198 -10.37 -5.79 13.57
C VAL A 198 -9.93 -6.80 12.52
N ALA A 199 -9.71 -6.36 11.27
CA ALA A 199 -9.19 -7.18 10.17
C ALA A 199 -10.02 -8.44 9.86
N VAL A 200 -11.33 -8.39 10.07
CA VAL A 200 -12.28 -9.46 9.73
C VAL A 200 -13.63 -8.85 9.37
N ASP A 201 -14.43 -9.54 8.55
CA ASP A 201 -15.81 -9.14 8.29
C ASP A 201 -16.66 -9.27 9.57
N GLN A 202 -17.41 -8.23 9.92
CA GLN A 202 -18.41 -8.26 10.97
C GLN A 202 -19.78 -7.79 10.44
N THR A 203 -20.79 -7.89 11.30
CA THR A 203 -22.07 -7.23 11.03
C THR A 203 -21.93 -5.73 11.21
N CYS A 204 -22.41 -4.95 10.23
CA CYS A 204 -22.46 -3.49 10.30
C CYS A 204 -23.07 -2.98 11.61
N LYS A 205 -22.31 -2.16 12.34
CA LYS A 205 -22.78 -1.48 13.55
C LYS A 205 -23.36 -0.11 13.19
N THR A 206 -24.52 0.22 13.74
CA THR A 206 -25.22 1.50 13.51
C THR A 206 -25.02 2.51 14.65
N THR A 207 -24.21 2.18 15.66
CA THR A 207 -24.11 2.95 16.90
C THR A 207 -23.08 4.08 16.87
N CYS A 208 -22.19 4.11 15.87
CA CYS A 208 -21.21 5.18 15.75
C CYS A 208 -21.79 6.39 15.01
N LYS A 209 -21.30 7.59 15.33
CA LYS A 209 -21.68 8.82 14.64
C LYS A 209 -20.65 9.16 13.57
N PRO A 210 -21.07 9.54 12.35
CA PRO A 210 -20.16 10.07 11.35
C PRO A 210 -19.40 11.31 11.86
N VAL A 211 -18.12 11.38 11.53
CA VAL A 211 -17.21 12.49 11.88
C VAL A 211 -16.63 13.18 10.65
N ALA A 212 -16.71 12.57 9.48
CA ALA A 212 -16.26 13.16 8.22
C ALA A 212 -17.12 12.70 7.04
N THR A 213 -17.21 13.53 6.00
CA THR A 213 -17.90 13.18 4.74
C THR A 213 -17.32 13.93 3.55
N LEU A 214 -17.76 13.56 2.35
CA LEU A 214 -17.44 14.23 1.09
C LEU A 214 -18.52 15.27 0.78
N THR A 215 -18.11 16.48 0.39
CA THR A 215 -19.02 17.55 -0.05
C THR A 215 -19.09 17.67 -1.57
N SER A 216 -18.11 17.11 -2.30
CA SER A 216 -18.11 17.00 -3.77
C SER A 216 -18.30 15.55 -4.24
N ASP A 217 -18.47 15.36 -5.55
CA ASP A 217 -18.29 14.03 -6.15
C ASP A 217 -16.80 13.69 -6.27
N THR A 218 -16.49 12.41 -6.16
CA THR A 218 -15.13 11.88 -6.38
C THR A 218 -14.69 12.12 -7.82
N GLN A 219 -13.45 12.58 -8.00
CA GLN A 219 -12.85 12.85 -9.30
C GLN A 219 -11.77 11.83 -9.63
N SER A 220 -11.46 11.65 -10.92
CA SER A 220 -10.39 10.76 -11.40
C SER A 220 -9.31 11.54 -12.14
N THR A 221 -8.06 11.05 -12.09
CA THR A 221 -6.96 11.58 -12.91
C THR A 221 -6.93 11.02 -14.32
N TYR A 222 -7.81 10.06 -14.65
CA TYR A 222 -7.96 9.45 -15.96
C TYR A 222 -6.67 8.84 -16.55
N GLY A 223 -5.79 8.30 -15.72
CA GLY A 223 -4.53 7.69 -16.19
C GLY A 223 -3.36 8.66 -16.38
N ASP A 224 -3.53 9.96 -16.11
CA ASP A 224 -2.51 10.98 -16.35
C ASP A 224 -1.64 11.20 -15.10
N GLU A 225 -0.34 10.89 -15.19
CA GLU A 225 0.64 11.10 -14.11
C GLU A 225 0.84 12.58 -13.78
N ASN A 226 0.69 13.50 -14.74
CA ASN A 226 0.76 14.94 -14.46
C ASN A 226 -0.49 15.41 -13.70
N ALA A 227 -1.67 14.95 -14.11
CA ALA A 227 -2.90 15.22 -13.37
C ALA A 227 -2.84 14.64 -11.94
N LEU A 228 -2.27 13.44 -11.77
CA LEU A 228 -2.00 12.86 -10.46
C LEU A 228 -1.07 13.76 -9.62
N LYS A 229 0.00 14.29 -10.22
CA LYS A 229 0.95 15.19 -9.53
C LYS A 229 0.27 16.49 -9.10
N ASP A 230 -0.41 17.15 -10.04
CA ASP A 230 -1.05 18.44 -9.82
C ASP A 230 -2.19 18.32 -8.81
N ASN A 231 -3.03 17.28 -8.91
CA ASN A 231 -4.12 17.09 -7.96
C ASN A 231 -3.63 16.63 -6.59
N CYS A 232 -2.50 15.88 -6.51
CA CYS A 232 -1.90 15.56 -5.23
C CYS A 232 -1.50 16.84 -4.49
N TYR A 233 -0.93 17.82 -5.20
CA TYR A 233 -0.60 19.11 -4.60
C TYR A 233 -1.83 19.95 -4.25
N ASN A 234 -2.81 20.03 -5.15
CA ASN A 234 -3.93 20.96 -5.02
C ASN A 234 -5.05 20.46 -4.09
N TYR A 235 -5.24 19.14 -3.95
CA TYR A 235 -6.39 18.56 -3.26
C TYR A 235 -6.05 17.59 -2.12
N GLY A 236 -4.77 17.24 -1.94
CA GLY A 236 -4.36 16.35 -0.86
C GLY A 236 -3.86 14.98 -1.31
N PRO A 237 -3.69 14.05 -0.36
CA PRO A 237 -3.38 12.65 -0.66
C PRO A 237 -4.42 12.01 -1.59
N ILE A 238 -3.96 11.18 -2.54
CA ILE A 238 -4.79 10.58 -3.58
C ILE A 238 -4.84 9.06 -3.40
N SER A 239 -6.05 8.50 -3.35
CA SER A 239 -6.24 7.04 -3.36
C SER A 239 -5.90 6.51 -4.75
N VAL A 240 -4.97 5.57 -4.84
CA VAL A 240 -4.55 4.98 -6.12
C VAL A 240 -4.56 3.46 -6.05
N SER A 241 -4.90 2.83 -7.16
CA SER A 241 -4.73 1.40 -7.35
C SER A 241 -3.37 1.11 -8.01
N ILE A 242 -2.66 0.10 -7.51
CA ILE A 242 -1.41 -0.37 -8.08
C ILE A 242 -1.44 -1.88 -8.35
N TYR A 243 -0.50 -2.35 -9.16
CA TYR A 243 -0.17 -3.75 -9.28
C TYR A 243 1.02 -4.12 -8.40
N VAL A 244 0.81 -5.08 -7.50
CA VAL A 244 1.85 -5.64 -6.63
C VAL A 244 2.53 -6.82 -7.33
N MET A 245 3.82 -6.68 -7.60
CA MET A 245 4.69 -7.76 -8.06
C MET A 245 5.24 -8.56 -6.88
N GLY A 246 5.82 -9.74 -7.13
CA GLY A 246 6.43 -10.55 -6.06
C GLY A 246 7.52 -9.81 -5.27
N ASP A 247 8.43 -9.11 -5.93
CA ASP A 247 9.49 -8.35 -5.27
C ASP A 247 8.98 -7.18 -4.41
N PHE A 248 7.76 -6.68 -4.67
CA PHE A 248 7.14 -5.61 -3.90
C PHE A 248 6.92 -6.01 -2.43
N TYR A 249 6.58 -7.28 -2.16
CA TYR A 249 6.39 -7.75 -0.78
C TYR A 249 7.67 -7.62 0.07
N ASP A 250 8.84 -7.60 -0.55
CA ASP A 250 10.14 -7.48 0.13
C ASP A 250 10.73 -6.07 0.09
N TYR A 251 10.02 -5.10 -0.50
CA TYR A 251 10.56 -3.76 -0.64
C TYR A 251 11.05 -3.21 0.71
N SER A 252 12.24 -2.62 0.70
CA SER A 252 12.85 -2.03 1.90
C SER A 252 13.24 -0.56 1.71
N SER A 253 13.86 -0.21 0.58
CA SER A 253 14.32 1.18 0.36
C SER A 253 14.61 1.49 -1.11
N GLY A 254 14.74 2.78 -1.44
CA GLY A 254 15.08 3.28 -2.78
C GLY A 254 13.87 3.40 -3.70
N VAL A 255 14.07 3.82 -4.95
CA VAL A 255 12.98 4.02 -5.92
C VAL A 255 12.64 2.69 -6.58
N TYR A 256 11.49 2.12 -6.21
CA TYR A 256 10.96 0.89 -6.77
C TYR A 256 10.64 1.08 -8.25
N TYR A 257 11.32 0.32 -9.10
CA TYR A 257 11.10 0.29 -10.54
C TYR A 257 11.16 -1.13 -11.07
N ASN A 258 10.07 -1.59 -11.69
CA ASN A 258 10.02 -2.88 -12.36
C ASN A 258 9.35 -2.72 -13.73
N ALA A 259 10.15 -2.78 -14.80
CA ALA A 259 9.67 -2.61 -16.18
C ALA A 259 8.64 -3.68 -16.63
N LYS A 260 8.51 -4.79 -15.89
CA LYS A 260 7.50 -5.83 -16.15
C LYS A 260 6.17 -5.56 -15.44
N CYS A 261 6.12 -4.56 -14.56
CA CYS A 261 4.90 -4.22 -13.85
C CYS A 261 3.87 -3.68 -14.86
N PRO A 262 2.66 -4.22 -14.91
CA PRO A 262 1.64 -3.78 -15.87
C PRO A 262 1.21 -2.34 -15.58
N ASN A 263 0.76 -1.62 -16.61
CA ASN A 263 0.35 -0.22 -16.49
C ASN A 263 -1.16 0.00 -16.61
N THR A 264 -1.96 -1.08 -16.58
CA THR A 264 -3.42 -1.00 -16.72
C THR A 264 -4.18 -1.93 -15.77
N THR A 265 -3.55 -3.00 -15.27
CA THR A 265 -4.14 -3.92 -14.29
C THR A 265 -3.64 -3.58 -12.90
N HIS A 266 -4.48 -3.73 -11.89
CA HIS A 266 -4.17 -3.44 -10.49
C HIS A 266 -4.75 -4.54 -9.59
N ASN A 267 -4.28 -4.62 -8.36
CA ASN A 267 -4.74 -5.56 -7.34
C ASN A 267 -4.62 -4.99 -5.91
N HIS A 268 -4.12 -3.77 -5.72
CA HIS A 268 -3.88 -3.22 -4.39
C HIS A 268 -4.14 -1.73 -4.35
N ALA A 269 -4.93 -1.27 -3.38
CA ALA A 269 -5.16 0.15 -3.17
C ALA A 269 -4.18 0.70 -2.14
N VAL A 270 -3.61 1.87 -2.44
CA VAL A 270 -2.62 2.58 -1.62
C VAL A 270 -2.88 4.09 -1.72
N LEU A 271 -2.09 4.90 -1.01
CA LEU A 271 -2.28 6.35 -0.98
C LEU A 271 -1.02 7.10 -1.43
N VAL A 272 -1.11 7.87 -2.51
CA VAL A 272 -0.05 8.81 -2.91
C VAL A 272 -0.13 10.03 -2.00
N VAL A 273 0.95 10.30 -1.25
CA VAL A 273 1.05 11.40 -0.28
C VAL A 273 2.07 12.46 -0.69
N GLY A 274 2.67 12.32 -1.87
CA GLY A 274 3.67 13.25 -2.37
C GLY A 274 4.49 12.66 -3.51
N TYR A 275 5.53 13.38 -3.88
CA TYR A 275 6.42 13.03 -4.99
C TYR A 275 7.73 13.81 -4.88
N GLY A 276 8.74 13.34 -5.59
CA GLY A 276 10.03 14.01 -5.68
C GLY A 276 10.92 13.43 -6.76
N HIS A 277 12.21 13.61 -6.59
CA HIS A 277 13.28 13.12 -7.45
C HIS A 277 14.44 12.61 -6.59
N ASP A 278 14.91 11.39 -6.85
CA ASP A 278 16.08 10.81 -6.18
C ASP A 278 17.32 11.00 -7.05
N SER A 279 18.23 11.87 -6.61
CA SER A 279 19.45 12.19 -7.34
C SER A 279 20.43 11.02 -7.46
N ASN A 280 20.32 9.99 -6.61
CA ASN A 280 21.22 8.83 -6.67
C ASN A 280 20.87 7.89 -7.83
N SER A 281 19.58 7.64 -8.04
CA SER A 281 19.08 6.81 -9.14
C SER A 281 18.71 7.62 -10.39
N ASP A 282 18.70 8.95 -10.31
CA ASP A 282 18.19 9.86 -11.34
C ASP A 282 16.75 9.50 -11.74
N MET A 283 15.90 9.29 -10.73
CA MET A 283 14.51 8.89 -10.92
C MET A 283 13.54 9.77 -10.15
N ASP A 284 12.52 10.23 -10.87
CA ASP A 284 11.31 10.76 -10.29
C ASP A 284 10.55 9.66 -9.53
N TYR A 285 9.95 10.02 -8.40
CA TYR A 285 9.17 9.07 -7.60
C TYR A 285 7.87 9.67 -7.06
N TRP A 286 6.93 8.78 -6.78
CA TRP A 286 5.78 8.95 -5.90
C TRP A 286 6.14 8.52 -4.49
N ILE A 287 5.66 9.23 -3.48
CA ILE A 287 5.69 8.79 -2.08
C ILE A 287 4.35 8.12 -1.81
N VAL A 288 4.37 6.82 -1.54
CA VAL A 288 3.17 6.01 -1.42
C VAL A 288 3.09 5.42 -0.02
N LYS A 289 2.00 5.70 0.69
CA LYS A 289 1.65 5.10 1.98
C LYS A 289 0.98 3.76 1.73
N ASN A 290 1.51 2.70 2.35
CA ASN A 290 0.93 1.36 2.30
C ASN A 290 0.10 1.08 3.57
N SER A 291 -0.59 -0.05 3.59
CA SER A 291 -1.47 -0.52 4.68
C SER A 291 -1.00 -1.85 5.28
N TRP A 292 0.32 -2.14 5.21
CA TRP A 292 0.92 -3.39 5.69
C TRP A 292 1.77 -3.19 6.94
N GLY A 293 1.41 -2.21 7.77
CA GLY A 293 2.14 -1.86 8.98
C GLY A 293 3.41 -1.03 8.72
N ALA A 294 3.86 -0.34 9.77
CA ALA A 294 5.04 0.51 9.70
C ALA A 294 6.37 -0.29 9.64
N SER A 295 6.35 -1.59 9.90
CA SER A 295 7.49 -2.51 9.78
C SER A 295 7.87 -2.83 8.34
N TRP A 296 6.95 -2.64 7.40
CA TRP A 296 7.17 -2.89 5.98
C TRP A 296 7.75 -1.67 5.27
N GLY A 297 8.64 -1.87 4.29
CA GLY A 297 9.18 -0.79 3.46
C GLY A 297 9.93 0.30 4.25
N LEU A 298 9.78 1.54 3.78
CA LEU A 298 10.32 2.74 4.42
C LEU A 298 9.36 3.23 5.50
N ALA A 299 9.36 2.58 6.65
CA ALA A 299 8.45 2.89 7.76
C ALA A 299 6.96 2.88 7.34
N GLY A 300 6.57 1.90 6.52
CA GLY A 300 5.23 1.75 5.94
C GLY A 300 5.01 2.44 4.59
N TYR A 301 6.03 3.09 4.05
CA TYR A 301 5.98 3.77 2.75
C TYR A 301 6.84 3.08 1.69
N ILE A 302 6.57 3.40 0.44
CA ILE A 302 7.39 3.03 -0.71
C ILE A 302 7.57 4.23 -1.63
N LEU A 303 8.78 4.37 -2.19
CA LEU A 303 9.01 5.28 -3.30
C LEU A 303 8.79 4.52 -4.60
N MET A 304 7.76 4.83 -5.36
CA MET A 304 7.48 4.18 -6.65
C MET A 304 7.89 5.09 -7.80
N ALA A 305 8.56 4.54 -8.83
CA ALA A 305 9.00 5.35 -9.96
C ALA A 305 7.83 6.09 -10.63
N ARG A 306 8.01 7.39 -10.85
CA ARG A 306 7.09 8.31 -11.53
C ARG A 306 7.60 8.62 -12.93
N ASN A 307 6.70 8.98 -13.84
CA ASN A 307 7.01 9.28 -15.24
C ASN A 307 7.64 8.07 -15.96
N LYS A 308 7.17 6.86 -15.62
CA LYS A 308 7.62 5.58 -16.19
C LYS A 308 6.46 4.85 -16.86
N ASN A 309 5.68 5.59 -17.67
CA ASN A 309 4.56 5.06 -18.45
C ASN A 309 3.47 4.41 -17.58
N GLY A 310 3.11 5.07 -16.47
CA GLY A 310 2.09 4.56 -15.54
C GLY A 310 2.45 3.21 -14.91
N MET A 311 3.74 3.00 -14.61
CA MET A 311 4.26 1.76 -14.03
C MET A 311 3.38 1.28 -12.86
N CYS A 312 3.10 -0.03 -12.85
CA CYS A 312 2.23 -0.66 -11.85
C CYS A 312 0.82 -0.07 -11.81
N ALA A 313 0.32 0.52 -12.90
CA ALA A 313 -1.00 1.11 -13.02
C ALA A 313 -1.30 2.25 -12.04
N ILE A 314 -0.26 2.86 -11.43
CA ILE A 314 -0.41 3.84 -10.34
C ILE A 314 -1.27 5.05 -10.67
N ALA A 315 -1.34 5.44 -11.95
CA ALA A 315 -2.20 6.53 -12.41
C ALA A 315 -3.53 6.05 -13.00
N SER A 316 -3.69 4.74 -13.30
CA SER A 316 -4.83 4.20 -14.04
C SER A 316 -6.14 4.35 -13.30
N ASN A 317 -6.14 4.06 -12.00
CA ASN A 317 -7.27 4.29 -11.11
C ASN A 317 -6.78 5.11 -9.93
N ALA A 318 -6.81 6.42 -10.10
CA ALA A 318 -6.45 7.38 -9.07
C ALA A 318 -7.61 8.33 -8.84
N TYR A 319 -8.01 8.47 -7.58
CA TYR A 319 -9.20 9.19 -7.14
C TYR A 319 -8.83 10.24 -6.09
N TYR A 320 -9.32 11.46 -6.33
CA TYR A 320 -9.13 12.59 -5.44
C TYR A 320 -10.48 13.24 -5.12
N LEU A 321 -10.50 14.03 -4.05
CA LEU A 321 -11.69 14.70 -3.52
C LEU A 321 -11.49 16.20 -3.61
N GLU A 322 -12.43 16.93 -4.20
CA GLU A 322 -12.35 18.40 -4.30
C GLU A 322 -12.95 19.12 -3.09
N GLY A 323 -13.70 18.42 -2.26
CA GLY A 323 -14.30 18.98 -1.07
C GLY A 323 -14.71 17.91 -0.06
N CYS A 324 -14.34 18.15 1.19
CA CYS A 324 -14.65 17.32 2.35
C CYS A 324 -15.09 18.18 3.53
N SER A 325 -15.70 17.56 4.53
CA SER A 325 -16.05 18.25 5.77
C SER A 325 -15.90 17.33 6.98
N ILE A 326 -15.60 17.96 8.12
CA ILE A 326 -15.74 17.35 9.43
C ILE A 326 -17.16 17.60 9.94
N ILE A 327 -17.80 16.55 10.43
CA ILE A 327 -19.14 16.58 11.01
C ILE A 327 -18.97 16.74 12.51
N ASN A 328 -19.28 17.94 13.03
CA ASN A 328 -19.28 18.18 14.46
C ASN A 328 -20.51 17.50 15.10
N PRO A 329 -20.34 16.54 16.03
CA PRO A 329 -21.48 15.87 16.70
C PRO A 329 -22.26 16.78 17.64
N SER A 330 -21.86 18.05 17.77
CA SER A 330 -22.36 19.05 18.72
C SER A 330 -23.22 20.15 18.08
N GLN A 331 -23.54 20.05 16.79
CA GLN A 331 -24.51 20.92 16.11
C GLN A 331 -25.77 20.15 15.72
#